data_AF-A0A7C8YVS0-F1
#
_entry.id   AF-A0A7C8YVS0-F1
#
_cell.length_a   1.000
_cell.length_b   1.000
_cell.length_c   1.000
_cell.angle_alpha   90.00
_cell.angle_beta   90.00
_cell.angle_gamma   90.00
#
_symmetry.space_group_name_H-M   'P 1'
#
loop_
_entity.id
_entity.type
_entity.pdbx_description
1 polymer ?
#
loop_
_entity_poly.entity_id
_entity_poly.type
_entity_poly.pdbx_seq_one_letter_code
_entity_poly.pdbx_strand_id
1 'polypeptide(L)'
;SDLAAAPKKRAETWVQEETRSLISLRREMDSMFNTSKSNKHLWEKISARMRVRGFDRSPTMCTDKWRNLLKEFKKAKQQTNNGNANTNGNAKMSYYKEI
;
A
#
# COMPACT_ATOMS: atom_id res chain seq x y z
N SER A 1 -11.30 -11.28 -34.39
CA SER A 1 -10.38 -10.34 -33.73
C SER A 1 -11.01 -9.93 -32.42
N ASP A 2 -10.86 -10.78 -31.40
CA ASP A 2 -11.53 -10.58 -30.12
C ASP A 2 -10.80 -9.52 -29.29
N LEU A 3 -11.40 -8.33 -29.25
CA LEU A 3 -11.08 -7.29 -28.28
C LEU A 3 -11.54 -7.78 -26.91
N ALA A 4 -10.60 -8.42 -26.19
CA ALA A 4 -10.81 -8.90 -24.83
C ALA A 4 -11.32 -7.76 -23.94
N ALA A 5 -12.59 -7.85 -23.56
CA ALA A 5 -13.22 -6.99 -22.59
C ALA A 5 -12.40 -7.00 -21.28
N ALA A 6 -11.88 -5.85 -20.90
CA ALA A 6 -11.19 -5.66 -19.63
C ALA A 6 -12.09 -6.16 -18.49
N PRO A 7 -11.63 -7.12 -17.64
CA PRO A 7 -12.46 -7.66 -16.59
C PRO A 7 -12.87 -6.56 -15.60
N LYS A 8 -14.17 -6.50 -15.31
CA LYS A 8 -14.77 -5.69 -14.25
C LYS A 8 -13.92 -5.87 -12.98
N LYS A 9 -13.39 -4.77 -12.43
CA LYS A 9 -12.52 -4.73 -11.25
C LYS A 9 -13.20 -5.39 -10.05
N ARG A 10 -13.06 -6.71 -9.95
CA ARG A 10 -13.14 -7.42 -8.67
C ARG A 10 -12.10 -6.77 -7.78
N ALA A 11 -12.43 -6.52 -6.51
CA ALA A 11 -11.48 -6.00 -5.54
C ALA A 11 -10.16 -6.73 -5.74
N GLU A 12 -9.15 -6.00 -6.21
CA GLU A 12 -7.92 -6.58 -6.72
C GLU A 12 -7.34 -7.48 -5.63
N THR A 13 -7.37 -8.80 -5.82
CA THR A 13 -6.96 -9.76 -4.80
C THR A 13 -5.45 -9.76 -4.72
N TRP A 14 -4.91 -8.88 -3.87
CA TRP A 14 -3.50 -8.87 -3.50
C TRP A 14 -3.18 -10.15 -2.74
N VAL A 15 -2.42 -11.04 -3.36
CA VAL A 15 -1.91 -12.25 -2.66
C VAL A 15 -0.91 -11.86 -1.57
N GLN A 16 -0.64 -12.80 -0.67
CA GLN A 16 0.24 -12.53 0.48
C GLN A 16 1.65 -12.12 0.03
N GLU A 17 2.18 -12.75 -1.02
CA GLU A 17 3.51 -12.46 -1.55
C GLU A 17 3.61 -11.06 -2.18
N GLU A 18 2.60 -10.67 -2.96
CA GLU A 18 2.48 -9.30 -3.50
C GLU A 18 2.45 -8.27 -2.38
N THR A 19 1.65 -8.54 -1.34
CA THR A 19 1.52 -7.66 -0.18
C THR A 19 2.85 -7.53 0.56
N ARG A 20 3.56 -8.64 0.80
CA ARG A 20 4.89 -8.65 1.43
C ARG A 20 5.91 -7.89 0.59
N SER A 21 5.89 -8.07 -0.73
CA SER A 21 6.77 -7.37 -1.66
C SER A 21 6.54 -5.85 -1.62
N LEU A 22 5.28 -5.42 -1.66
CA LEU A 22 4.92 -4.00 -1.52
C LEU A 22 5.42 -3.40 -0.21
N ILE A 23 5.24 -4.12 0.91
CA ILE A 23 5.69 -3.67 2.23
C ILE A 23 7.22 -3.53 2.27
N SER A 24 7.96 -4.53 1.78
CA SER A 24 9.42 -4.50 1.73
C SER A 24 9.93 -3.29 0.95
N LEU A 25 9.43 -3.13 -0.28
CA LEU A 25 9.82 -2.02 -1.16
C LEU A 25 9.49 -0.66 -0.56
N ARG A 26 8.34 -0.54 0.10
CA ARG A 26 7.96 0.70 0.76
C ARG A 26 8.85 1.01 1.97
N ARG A 27 9.24 0.01 2.76
CA ARG A 27 10.17 0.17 3.88
C ARG A 27 11.57 0.60 3.42
N GLU A 28 12.10 -0.04 2.38
CA GLU A 28 13.40 0.33 1.78
C GLU A 28 13.47 1.81 1.38
N MET A 29 12.33 2.36 0.96
CA MET A 29 12.24 3.73 0.47
C MET A 29 11.71 4.72 1.52
N ASP A 30 11.47 4.30 2.76
CA ASP A 30 10.75 5.09 3.76
C ASP A 30 11.39 6.44 4.08
N SER A 31 12.72 6.46 4.19
CA SER A 31 13.48 7.70 4.38
C SER A 31 13.18 8.74 3.29
N MET A 32 13.07 8.31 2.04
CA MET A 32 12.74 9.19 0.91
C MET A 32 11.29 9.67 0.97
N PHE A 33 10.36 8.83 1.40
CA PHE A 33 8.94 9.20 1.56
C PHE A 33 8.73 10.23 2.67
N ASN A 34 9.60 10.26 3.68
CA ASN A 34 9.52 11.19 4.80
C ASN A 34 10.18 12.55 4.52
N THR A 35 11.15 12.60 3.61
CA THR A 35 11.89 13.83 3.26
C THR A 35 11.30 14.57 2.04
N SER A 36 10.55 13.87 1.19
CA SER A 36 10.05 14.42 -0.07
C SER A 36 8.70 15.13 0.08
N LYS A 37 8.55 16.31 -0.54
CA LYS A 37 7.26 17.03 -0.63
C LYS A 37 6.24 16.32 -1.53
N SER A 38 6.71 15.53 -2.49
CA SER A 38 5.87 14.72 -3.39
C SER A 38 6.45 13.32 -3.52
N ASN A 39 5.58 12.32 -3.43
CA ASN A 39 5.96 10.91 -3.42
C ASN A 39 5.57 10.18 -4.70
N LYS A 40 5.10 10.90 -5.74
CA LYS A 40 4.62 10.31 -6.99
C LYS A 40 5.70 9.41 -7.64
N HIS A 41 6.91 9.94 -7.78
CA HIS A 41 8.04 9.22 -8.38
C HIS A 41 8.46 8.00 -7.54
N LEU A 42 8.24 8.02 -6.22
CA LEU A 42 8.57 6.88 -5.35
C LEU A 42 7.56 5.74 -5.58
N TRP A 43 6.28 6.07 -5.73
CA TRP A 43 5.26 5.07 -6.09
C TRP A 43 5.46 4.49 -7.49
N GLU A 44 5.92 5.29 -8.45
CA GLU A 44 6.32 4.81 -9.78
C GLU A 44 7.48 3.82 -9.69
N LYS A 45 8.52 4.13 -8.90
CA LYS A 45 9.64 3.21 -8.63
C LYS A 45 9.18 1.91 -7.96
N ILE A 46 8.29 1.98 -6.98
CA ILE A 46 7.73 0.78 -6.33
C ILE A 46 6.97 -0.07 -7.35
N SER A 47 6.09 0.53 -8.15
CA SER A 47 5.33 -0.17 -9.21
C SER A 47 6.25 -0.85 -10.22
N ALA A 48 7.32 -0.17 -10.66
CA ALA A 48 8.32 -0.77 -11.54
C ALA A 48 9.00 -1.99 -10.90
N ARG A 49 9.40 -1.90 -9.63
CA ARG A 49 10.00 -3.03 -8.90
C ARG A 49 9.02 -4.18 -8.66
N MET A 50 7.74 -3.89 -8.45
CA MET A 50 6.69 -4.92 -8.38
C MET A 50 6.58 -5.67 -9.71
N ARG A 51 6.63 -4.96 -10.84
CA ARG A 51 6.59 -5.58 -12.17
C ARG A 51 7.79 -6.48 -12.43
N VAL A 52 8.99 -6.07 -12.01
CA VAL A 52 10.21 -6.92 -12.10
C VAL A 52 10.05 -8.23 -11.32
N ARG A 53 9.26 -8.22 -10.23
CA ARG A 53 8.93 -9.42 -9.44
C ARG A 53 7.75 -10.23 -10.02
N GLY A 54 7.25 -9.88 -11.20
CA GLY A 54 6.13 -10.56 -11.85
C GLY A 54 4.74 -10.03 -11.47
N PHE A 55 4.67 -8.95 -10.68
CA PHE A 55 3.41 -8.37 -10.21
C PHE A 55 3.07 -7.10 -10.98
N ASP A 56 2.15 -7.17 -11.94
CA ASP A 56 1.71 -5.99 -12.69
C ASP A 56 0.73 -5.13 -11.88
N ARG A 57 1.30 -4.31 -10.99
CA ARG A 57 0.57 -3.37 -10.14
C ARG A 57 0.94 -1.95 -10.52
N SER A 58 -0.04 -1.12 -10.87
CA SER A 58 0.20 0.29 -11.16
C SER A 58 0.56 1.08 -9.89
N PRO A 59 1.15 2.29 -10.01
CA PRO A 59 1.48 3.12 -8.86
C PRO A 59 0.27 3.48 -7.99
N THR A 60 -0.89 3.71 -8.62
CA THR A 60 -2.14 3.99 -7.90
C THR A 60 -2.61 2.80 -7.08
N MET A 61 -2.55 1.59 -7.64
CA MET A 61 -2.91 0.36 -6.95
C MET A 61 -1.99 0.10 -5.75
N CYS A 62 -0.68 0.31 -5.91
CA CYS A 62 0.29 0.22 -4.81
C CYS A 62 -0.03 1.21 -3.69
N THR A 63 -0.38 2.45 -4.05
CA THR A 63 -0.73 3.51 -3.09
C THR A 63 -2.00 3.16 -2.31
N ASP A 64 -3.05 2.71 -2.99
CA ASP A 64 -4.33 2.38 -2.36
C ASP A 64 -4.22 1.14 -1.47
N LYS A 65 -3.50 0.11 -1.93
CA LYS A 65 -3.20 -1.06 -1.10
C LYS A 65 -2.42 -0.66 0.14
N TRP A 66 -1.40 0.20 0.00
CA TRP A 66 -0.65 0.70 1.13
C TRP A 66 -1.53 1.44 2.13
N ARG A 67 -2.41 2.34 1.67
CA ARG A 67 -3.38 3.04 2.54
C ARG A 67 -4.29 2.06 3.28
N ASN A 68 -4.76 1.01 2.62
CA ASN A 68 -5.57 -0.02 3.26
C ASN A 68 -4.77 -0.80 4.32
N LEU A 69 -3.53 -1.18 4.02
CA LEU A 69 -2.65 -1.83 5.01
C LEU A 69 -2.44 -0.96 6.25
N LEU A 70 -2.23 0.35 6.08
CA LEU A 70 -2.11 1.28 7.21
C LEU A 70 -3.36 1.30 8.10
N LYS A 71 -4.55 1.29 7.48
CA LYS A 71 -5.82 1.23 8.21
C LYS A 71 -5.96 -0.06 9.00
N GLU A 72 -5.69 -1.20 8.35
CA GLU A 72 -5.77 -2.52 8.99
C GLU A 72 -4.75 -2.66 10.12
N PHE A 73 -3.51 -2.22 9.95
CA PHE A 73 -2.50 -2.25 11.02
C PHE A 73 -2.88 -1.35 12.20
N LYS A 74 -3.42 -0.15 11.95
CA LYS A 74 -3.92 0.73 13.02
C LYS A 74 -5.06 0.05 13.79
N LYS A 75 -5.99 -0.59 13.08
CA LYS A 75 -7.12 -1.32 13.67
C LYS A 75 -6.66 -2.52 14.50
N ALA A 76 -5.71 -3.31 13.99
CA ALA A 76 -5.13 -4.45 14.70
C ALA A 76 -4.44 -4.02 16.01
N LYS A 77 -3.71 -2.89 16.01
CA LYS A 77 -3.11 -2.32 17.23
C LYS A 77 -4.15 -1.77 18.22
N GLN A 78 -5.29 -1.26 17.74
CA GLN A 78 -6.37 -0.80 18.61
C GLN A 78 -7.20 -1.96 19.19
N GLN A 79 -7.33 -3.07 18.47
CA GLN A 79 -8.05 -4.26 18.97
C GLN A 79 -7.36 -4.94 20.14
N THR A 80 -6.03 -4.85 20.27
CA THR A 80 -5.34 -5.31 21.48
C THR A 80 -5.57 -4.40 22.70
N ASN A 81 -6.22 -3.23 22.54
CA ASN A 81 -6.35 -2.22 23.60
C ASN A 81 -7.81 -1.74 23.82
N ASN A 82 -8.81 -2.58 23.52
CA ASN A 82 -10.26 -2.34 23.63
C ASN A 82 -10.88 -1.36 22.61
N GLY A 83 -11.86 -1.87 21.86
CA GLY A 83 -13.10 -1.16 21.52
C GLY A 83 -13.07 -0.04 20.46
N ASN A 84 -13.47 -0.38 19.23
CA ASN A 84 -14.25 0.46 18.31
C ASN A 84 -13.77 1.90 18.03
N ALA A 85 -13.02 2.12 16.95
CA ALA A 85 -12.81 3.46 16.38
C ALA A 85 -12.93 3.44 14.85
N ASN A 86 -14.17 3.53 14.37
CA ASN A 86 -14.48 4.05 13.04
C ASN A 86 -13.97 5.49 12.93
N THR A 87 -12.80 5.71 12.34
CA THR A 87 -12.31 7.07 12.03
C THR A 87 -11.84 7.14 10.58
N ASN A 88 -12.77 7.53 9.71
CA ASN A 88 -12.48 8.31 8.51
C ASN A 88 -11.76 9.59 8.95
N GLY A 89 -10.43 9.57 8.94
CA GLY A 89 -9.64 10.70 9.42
C GLY A 89 -8.20 10.62 8.99
N ASN A 90 -7.79 11.63 8.25
CA ASN A 90 -6.45 12.01 7.80
C ASN A 90 -5.42 12.10 8.95
N ALA A 91 -5.09 10.96 9.58
CA ALA A 91 -4.04 10.84 10.58
C ALA A 91 -2.77 10.33 9.90
N LYS A 92 -2.04 11.28 9.33
CA LYS A 92 -0.68 11.08 8.82
C LYS A 92 0.17 10.33 9.88
N MET A 93 0.61 9.13 9.50
CA MET A 93 2.05 8.82 9.45
C MET A 93 2.91 9.07 10.71
N SER A 94 2.39 8.92 11.93
CA SER A 94 3.22 8.96 13.15
C SER A 94 3.66 7.58 13.66
N TYR A 95 3.24 6.47 13.04
CA TYR A 95 3.42 5.13 13.63
C TYR A 95 4.59 4.29 13.09
N TYR A 96 5.36 4.77 12.12
CA TYR A 96 6.60 4.07 11.70
C TYR A 96 7.84 4.45 12.54
N LYS A 97 7.66 5.17 13.66
CA LYS A 97 8.74 5.51 14.60
C LYS A 97 8.90 4.54 15.77
N GLU A 98 8.03 3.53 15.89
CA GLU A 98 8.03 2.60 17.04
C GLU A 98 8.15 1.11 16.64
N ILE A 99 8.60 0.79 15.41
CA ILE A 99 8.95 -0.58 14.98
C ILE A 99 10.24 -0.56 14.17
#